data_AF-A0A0N9IBT4-F1
#
_entry.id   AF-A0A0N9IBT4-F1
#
_cell.length_a   1.000
_cell.length_b   1.000
_cell.length_c   1.000
_cell.angle_alpha   90.00
_cell.angle_beta   90.00
_cell.angle_gamma   90.00
#
_symmetry.space_group_name_H-M   'P 1'
#
loop_
_entity.id
_entity.type
_entity.pdbx_description
1 polymer ?
#
loop_
_entity_poly.entity_id
_entity_poly.type
_entity_poly.pdbx_seq_one_letter_code
_entity_poly.pdbx_strand_id
1 'polypeptide(L)'
;MDTGTSSQRPTWQQFVVEFGDYAAAEQTAVTHLLPIMDRVEADGLVASWWFIRKAPEWRLRYLPPHQAAEAAARHTLHTALDTLRETGHIAGWVETIYEPEVHAFGGAEAMAVAHQLFHLDSRHMLAHVGSGRDQRRELTVLLCSVLMRAAGQDWYEQGDIWARVAENRPLSPETPPDRARALEPGLRRLMTVDAGPSSPLVGPDGKLAHVATWSTAFQTAGTALDELASRGALRRGLRSVLTHHVIFHWNRLGLPYDIQSIVARAAQEVVLGD
;
A
#
# COMPACT_ATOMS: atom_id res chain seq x y z
N MET A 1 -34.18 -32.49 5.47
CA MET A 1 -32.72 -32.49 5.58
C MET A 1 -32.21 -31.73 4.38
N ASP A 2 -31.78 -30.50 4.60
CA ASP A 2 -30.97 -29.76 3.64
C ASP A 2 -29.93 -29.01 4.48
N THR A 3 -28.90 -29.74 4.90
CA THR A 3 -27.74 -29.16 5.60
C THR A 3 -26.87 -28.51 4.55
N GLY A 4 -27.32 -27.37 4.04
CA GLY A 4 -26.48 -26.46 3.28
C GLY A 4 -25.41 -25.92 4.21
N THR A 5 -24.25 -26.57 4.24
CA THR A 5 -23.00 -25.95 4.68
C THR A 5 -22.74 -24.77 3.74
N SER A 6 -23.29 -23.61 4.09
CA SER A 6 -22.82 -22.32 3.60
C SER A 6 -21.33 -22.27 3.94
N SER A 7 -20.46 -22.59 2.98
CA SER A 7 -19.03 -22.31 3.09
C SER A 7 -18.88 -20.80 3.23
N GLN A 8 -18.80 -20.31 4.47
CA GLN A 8 -18.57 -18.89 4.73
C GLN A 8 -17.21 -18.53 4.12
N ARG A 9 -17.19 -17.39 3.42
CA ARG A 9 -15.94 -16.86 2.87
C ARG A 9 -14.98 -16.57 4.02
N PRO A 10 -13.67 -16.82 3.85
CA PRO A 10 -12.69 -16.42 4.85
C PRO A 10 -12.76 -14.91 5.06
N THR A 11 -12.57 -14.50 6.30
CA THR A 11 -12.55 -13.09 6.70
C THR A 11 -11.11 -12.67 7.01
N TRP A 12 -10.83 -11.39 6.78
CA TRP A 12 -9.57 -10.81 7.18
C TRP A 12 -9.45 -10.75 8.70
N GLN A 13 -8.30 -11.16 9.20
CA GLN A 13 -7.90 -11.15 10.60
C GLN A 13 -6.84 -10.07 10.82
N GLN A 14 -6.64 -9.61 12.06
CA GLN A 14 -5.63 -8.59 12.37
C GLN A 14 -4.98 -8.81 13.74
N PHE A 15 -3.69 -8.52 13.78
CA PHE A 15 -2.97 -8.27 15.01
C PHE A 15 -2.20 -6.95 14.93
N VAL A 16 -2.00 -6.34 16.09
CA VAL A 16 -1.17 -5.16 16.28
C VAL A 16 0.17 -5.61 16.82
N VAL A 17 1.26 -5.06 16.28
CA VAL A 17 2.63 -5.30 16.72
C VAL A 17 3.18 -4.01 17.33
N GLU A 18 3.63 -4.12 18.57
CA GLU A 18 4.28 -3.06 19.33
C GLU A 18 5.80 -3.27 19.28
N PHE A 19 6.54 -2.21 18.96
CA PHE A 19 8.00 -2.26 18.88
C PHE A 19 8.59 -1.52 20.09
N GLY A 20 9.62 -2.11 20.71
CA GLY A 20 10.33 -1.45 21.83
C GLY A 20 11.09 -0.20 21.41
N ASP A 21 11.60 -0.20 20.17
CA ASP A 21 12.11 0.97 19.47
C ASP A 21 11.45 1.07 18.10
N TYR A 22 10.65 2.12 17.89
CA TYR A 22 9.95 2.34 16.63
C TYR A 22 10.90 2.65 15.48
N ALA A 23 12.09 3.21 15.75
CA ALA A 23 13.09 3.45 14.71
C ALA A 23 13.64 2.12 14.13
N ALA A 24 13.67 1.06 14.95
CA ALA A 24 14.07 -0.28 14.53
C ALA A 24 12.94 -1.11 13.92
N ALA A 25 11.68 -0.65 13.99
CA ALA A 25 10.50 -1.41 13.57
C ALA A 25 10.59 -1.93 12.13
N GLU A 26 11.14 -1.13 11.23
CA GLU A 26 11.29 -1.51 9.83
C GLU A 26 12.33 -2.62 9.64
N GLN A 27 13.48 -2.53 10.32
CA GLN A 27 14.50 -3.57 10.30
C GLN A 27 13.98 -4.86 10.94
N THR A 28 13.24 -4.76 12.05
CA THR A 28 12.57 -5.90 12.68
C THR A 28 11.58 -6.55 11.72
N ALA A 29 10.79 -5.76 11.00
CA ALA A 29 9.83 -6.28 10.03
C ALA A 29 10.52 -7.02 8.87
N VAL A 30 11.60 -6.46 8.32
CA VAL A 30 12.38 -7.12 7.25
C VAL A 30 13.04 -8.39 7.73
N THR A 31 13.61 -8.37 8.94
CA THR A 31 14.42 -9.50 9.47
C THR A 31 13.55 -10.64 9.99
N HIS A 32 12.39 -10.33 10.56
CA HIS A 32 11.58 -11.31 11.30
C HIS A 32 10.17 -11.47 10.73
N LEU A 33 9.41 -10.39 10.56
CA LEU A 33 8.01 -10.48 10.14
C LEU A 33 7.88 -10.97 8.69
N LEU A 34 8.67 -10.42 7.76
CA LEU A 34 8.63 -10.82 6.35
C LEU A 34 8.89 -12.33 6.16
N PRO A 35 9.97 -12.94 6.71
CA PRO A 35 10.16 -14.39 6.62
C PRO A 35 9.03 -15.22 7.25
N ILE A 36 8.42 -14.75 8.35
CA ILE A 36 7.26 -15.43 8.95
C ILE A 36 6.09 -15.41 7.97
N MET A 37 5.78 -14.24 7.39
CA MET A 37 4.66 -14.09 6.46
C MET A 37 4.88 -14.87 5.16
N ASP A 38 6.09 -14.86 4.60
CA ASP A 38 6.46 -15.66 3.44
C ASP A 38 6.28 -17.16 3.69
N ARG A 39 6.66 -17.64 4.88
CA ARG A 39 6.51 -19.05 5.24
C ARG A 39 5.05 -19.46 5.39
N VAL A 40 4.23 -18.71 6.14
CA VAL A 40 2.80 -19.08 6.31
C VAL A 40 2.01 -18.98 5.01
N GLU A 41 2.44 -18.13 4.08
CA GLU A 41 1.90 -18.06 2.74
C GLU A 41 2.32 -19.27 1.89
N ALA A 42 3.61 -19.63 1.91
CA ALA A 42 4.14 -20.81 1.21
C ALA A 42 3.53 -22.13 1.73
N ASP A 43 3.26 -22.21 3.04
CA ASP A 43 2.61 -23.36 3.69
C ASP A 43 1.09 -23.40 3.41
N GLY A 44 0.54 -22.40 2.71
CA GLY A 44 -0.88 -22.32 2.38
C GLY A 44 -1.79 -22.02 3.58
N LEU A 45 -1.26 -21.49 4.68
CA LEU A 45 -2.04 -21.08 5.85
C LEU A 45 -2.65 -19.69 5.67
N VAL A 46 -1.97 -18.82 4.91
CA VAL A 46 -2.39 -17.46 4.62
C VAL A 46 -2.43 -17.28 3.09
N ALA A 47 -3.56 -16.85 2.55
CA ALA A 47 -3.69 -16.55 1.13
C ALA A 47 -3.20 -15.14 0.77
N SER A 48 -3.30 -14.20 1.71
CA SER A 48 -2.83 -12.82 1.53
C SER A 48 -2.59 -12.15 2.87
N TRP A 49 -1.67 -11.21 2.90
CA TRP A 49 -1.38 -10.40 4.06
C TRP A 49 -0.87 -9.02 3.68
N TRP A 50 -1.05 -8.05 4.54
CA TRP A 50 -0.51 -6.71 4.38
C TRP A 50 -0.38 -6.02 5.73
N PHE A 51 0.37 -4.93 5.79
CA PHE A 51 0.54 -4.15 7.02
C PHE A 51 0.25 -2.66 6.79
N ILE A 52 -0.06 -1.94 7.87
CA ILE A 52 -0.10 -0.48 7.88
C ILE A 52 0.61 0.08 9.11
N ARG A 53 1.42 1.11 8.90
CA ARG A 53 2.14 1.81 9.97
C ARG A 53 1.20 2.83 10.62
N LYS A 54 1.06 2.73 11.94
CA LYS A 54 0.27 3.63 12.78
C LYS A 54 1.06 3.88 14.07
N ALA A 55 2.08 4.74 13.98
CA ALA A 55 3.03 4.96 15.06
C ALA A 55 2.34 5.13 16.43
N PRO A 56 2.84 4.45 17.48
CA PRO A 56 4.09 3.66 17.55
C PRO A 56 3.95 2.18 17.12
N GLU A 57 2.85 1.79 16.49
CA GLU A 57 2.52 0.39 16.21
C GLU A 57 2.38 0.09 14.72
N TRP A 58 2.46 -1.19 14.36
CA TRP A 58 2.04 -1.68 13.05
C TRP A 58 0.82 -2.55 13.19
N ARG A 59 -0.16 -2.40 12.29
CA ARG A 59 -1.28 -3.33 12.18
C ARG A 59 -0.99 -4.27 11.03
N LEU A 60 -0.91 -5.56 11.30
CA LEU A 60 -0.77 -6.59 10.29
C LEU A 60 -2.09 -7.32 10.11
N ARG A 61 -2.49 -7.48 8.85
CA ARG A 61 -3.76 -8.08 8.44
C ARG A 61 -3.45 -9.30 7.59
N TYR A 62 -4.14 -10.40 7.83
CA TYR A 62 -3.98 -11.63 7.06
C TYR A 62 -5.34 -12.25 6.71
N LEU A 63 -5.39 -12.95 5.58
CA LEU A 63 -6.58 -13.63 5.07
C LEU A 63 -6.26 -15.12 4.94
N PRO A 64 -6.89 -16.02 5.72
CA PRO A 64 -6.81 -17.45 5.49
C PRO A 64 -7.38 -17.82 4.10
N PRO A 65 -6.89 -18.87 3.42
CA PRO A 65 -7.42 -19.29 2.11
C PRO A 65 -8.88 -19.78 2.19
N HIS A 66 -9.27 -20.32 3.33
CA HIS A 66 -10.61 -20.77 3.63
C HIS A 66 -10.84 -20.74 5.15
N GLN A 67 -12.09 -20.69 5.59
CA GLN A 67 -12.45 -20.58 7.01
C GLN A 67 -11.84 -21.70 7.87
N ALA A 68 -11.76 -22.93 7.36
CA ALA A 68 -11.17 -24.05 8.11
C ALA A 68 -9.65 -23.88 8.40
N ALA A 69 -8.95 -23.01 7.68
CA ALA A 69 -7.53 -22.72 7.93
C ALA A 69 -7.33 -21.63 8.99
N GLU A 70 -8.38 -20.89 9.37
CA GLU A 70 -8.28 -19.73 10.27
C GLU A 70 -7.65 -20.10 11.62
N ALA A 71 -8.12 -21.17 12.26
CA ALA A 71 -7.59 -21.59 13.55
C ALA A 71 -6.11 -22.00 13.48
N ALA A 72 -5.72 -22.69 12.40
CA ALA A 72 -4.33 -23.10 12.18
C ALA A 72 -3.43 -21.89 11.89
N ALA A 73 -3.84 -21.00 10.99
CA ALA A 73 -3.13 -19.77 10.67
C ALA A 73 -2.95 -18.88 11.91
N ARG A 74 -4.03 -18.69 12.68
CA ARG A 74 -4.00 -17.92 13.94
C ARG A 74 -3.01 -18.52 14.93
N HIS A 75 -3.10 -19.84 15.16
CA HIS A 75 -2.18 -20.51 16.08
C HIS A 75 -0.72 -20.33 15.66
N THR A 76 -0.38 -20.59 14.40
CA THR A 76 0.98 -20.46 13.88
C THR A 76 1.51 -19.02 14.00
N LEU A 77 0.70 -18.03 13.65
CA LEU A 77 1.08 -16.62 13.75
C LEU A 77 1.24 -16.17 15.21
N HIS A 78 0.33 -16.58 16.10
CA HIS A 78 0.43 -16.25 17.52
C HIS A 78 1.70 -16.83 18.14
N THR A 79 2.01 -18.10 17.88
CA THR A 79 3.26 -18.73 18.36
C THR A 79 4.50 -18.01 17.81
N ALA A 80 4.48 -17.59 16.55
CA ALA A 80 5.59 -16.84 15.96
C ALA A 80 5.76 -15.46 16.64
N LEU A 81 4.67 -14.74 16.90
CA LEU A 81 4.70 -13.44 17.58
C LEU A 81 5.09 -13.56 19.06
N ASP A 82 4.63 -14.60 19.76
CA ASP A 82 5.06 -14.90 21.13
C ASP A 82 6.57 -15.16 21.17
N THR A 83 7.10 -15.91 20.20
CA THR A 83 8.55 -16.11 20.06
C THR A 83 9.28 -14.77 19.88
N LEU A 84 8.80 -13.89 19.00
CA LEU A 84 9.43 -12.58 18.79
C LEU A 84 9.38 -11.69 20.04
N ARG A 85 8.32 -11.79 20.85
CA ARG A 85 8.23 -11.08 22.13
C ARG A 85 9.22 -11.66 23.14
N GLU A 86 9.29 -12.97 23.28
CA GLU A 86 10.18 -13.66 24.23
C GLU A 86 11.66 -13.44 23.91
N THR A 87 12.03 -13.36 22.62
CA THR A 87 13.39 -13.05 22.20
C THR A 87 13.69 -11.55 22.12
N GLY A 88 12.73 -10.68 22.48
CA GLY A 88 12.91 -9.23 22.57
C GLY A 88 12.97 -8.49 21.22
N HIS A 89 12.50 -9.10 20.12
CA HIS A 89 12.43 -8.44 18.80
C HIS A 89 11.25 -7.47 18.69
N ILE A 90 10.16 -7.75 19.42
CA ILE A 90 9.00 -6.87 19.57
C ILE A 90 8.71 -6.66 21.06
N ALA A 91 8.09 -5.54 21.42
CA ALA A 91 7.67 -5.28 22.79
C ALA A 91 6.42 -6.08 23.17
N GLY A 92 5.52 -6.25 22.20
CA GLY A 92 4.24 -6.89 22.43
C GLY A 92 3.44 -7.07 21.14
N TRP A 93 2.33 -7.77 21.26
CA TRP A 93 1.35 -7.89 20.18
C TRP A 93 -0.03 -8.19 20.77
N VAL A 94 -1.09 -7.83 20.04
CA VAL A 94 -2.48 -8.08 20.43
C VAL A 94 -3.36 -8.36 19.21
N GLU A 95 -4.22 -9.37 19.30
CA GLU A 95 -5.23 -9.65 18.29
C GLU A 95 -6.38 -8.63 18.38
N THR A 96 -6.82 -8.09 17.24
CA THR A 96 -7.87 -7.07 17.18
C THR A 96 -8.78 -7.28 15.97
N ILE A 97 -9.99 -6.73 16.01
CA ILE A 97 -10.93 -6.81 14.90
C ILE A 97 -10.48 -5.86 13.79
N TYR A 98 -10.46 -6.35 12.55
CA TYR A 98 -10.27 -5.51 11.37
C TYR A 98 -11.60 -5.08 10.76
N GLU A 99 -11.81 -3.77 10.73
CA GLU A 99 -12.91 -3.15 10.00
C GLU A 99 -12.37 -2.53 8.69
N PRO A 100 -12.67 -3.12 7.52
CA PRO A 100 -12.23 -2.58 6.24
C PRO A 100 -12.91 -1.25 5.92
N GLU A 101 -12.13 -0.32 5.38
CA GLU A 101 -12.57 1.01 4.97
C GLU A 101 -13.37 0.99 3.66
N VAL A 102 -14.36 0.07 3.56
CA VAL A 102 -15.14 -0.25 2.35
C VAL A 102 -15.76 0.98 1.73
N HIS A 103 -16.30 1.89 2.54
CA HIS A 103 -16.87 3.14 2.05
C HIS A 103 -15.79 4.04 1.43
N ALA A 104 -14.63 4.15 2.08
CA ALA A 104 -13.56 5.02 1.61
C ALA A 104 -13.01 4.57 0.25
N PHE A 105 -12.87 3.25 0.08
CA PHE A 105 -12.38 2.61 -1.15
C PHE A 105 -13.45 2.38 -2.21
N GLY A 106 -14.69 2.84 -2.02
CA GLY A 106 -15.70 2.83 -3.09
C GLY A 106 -16.49 1.53 -3.23
N GLY A 107 -16.59 0.71 -2.18
CA GLY A 107 -17.41 -0.50 -2.15
C GLY A 107 -16.60 -1.78 -1.96
N ALA A 108 -17.30 -2.91 -1.78
CA ALA A 108 -16.66 -4.18 -1.43
C ALA A 108 -15.72 -4.70 -2.52
N GLU A 109 -16.08 -4.51 -3.80
CA GLU A 109 -15.25 -4.95 -4.93
C GLU A 109 -13.97 -4.11 -5.05
N ALA A 110 -14.08 -2.79 -4.93
CA ALA A 110 -12.93 -1.90 -4.95
C ALA A 110 -12.03 -2.08 -3.70
N MET A 111 -12.63 -2.42 -2.54
CA MET A 111 -11.87 -2.82 -1.36
C MET A 111 -11.07 -4.12 -1.61
N ALA A 112 -11.62 -5.08 -2.36
CA ALA A 112 -10.89 -6.28 -2.74
C ALA A 112 -9.69 -5.97 -3.65
N VAL A 113 -9.85 -5.03 -4.60
CA VAL A 113 -8.73 -4.52 -5.42
C VAL A 113 -7.67 -3.86 -4.53
N ALA A 114 -8.09 -3.04 -3.56
CA ALA A 114 -7.19 -2.44 -2.59
C ALA A 114 -6.44 -3.50 -1.79
N HIS A 115 -7.11 -4.53 -1.28
CA HIS A 115 -6.45 -5.62 -0.54
C HIS A 115 -5.43 -6.39 -1.38
N GLN A 116 -5.73 -6.68 -2.65
CA GLN A 116 -4.79 -7.35 -3.55
C GLN A 116 -3.55 -6.48 -3.80
N LEU A 117 -3.75 -5.20 -4.13
CA LEU A 117 -2.65 -4.25 -4.25
C LEU A 117 -1.88 -4.16 -2.93
N PHE A 118 -2.59 -4.16 -1.80
CA PHE A 118 -1.96 -3.96 -0.51
C PHE A 118 -1.01 -5.08 -0.16
N HIS A 119 -1.40 -6.31 -0.47
CA HIS A 119 -0.59 -7.49 -0.27
C HIS A 119 0.70 -7.46 -1.11
N LEU A 120 0.58 -7.22 -2.42
CA LEU A 120 1.74 -7.15 -3.32
C LEU A 120 2.67 -5.98 -2.95
N ASP A 121 2.10 -4.82 -2.66
CA ASP A 121 2.83 -3.62 -2.23
C ASP A 121 3.59 -3.86 -0.91
N SER A 122 3.01 -4.56 0.06
CA SER A 122 3.68 -4.91 1.32
C SER A 122 4.91 -5.80 1.11
N ARG A 123 4.84 -6.80 0.22
CA ARG A 123 6.00 -7.65 -0.12
C ARG A 123 7.12 -6.82 -0.75
N HIS A 124 6.78 -5.99 -1.74
CA HIS A 124 7.76 -5.15 -2.41
C HIS A 124 8.37 -4.08 -1.50
N MET A 125 7.58 -3.46 -0.62
CA MET A 125 8.08 -2.50 0.36
C MET A 125 9.15 -3.10 1.26
N LEU A 126 8.88 -4.23 1.90
CA LEU A 126 9.84 -4.83 2.83
C LEU A 126 11.09 -5.35 2.09
N ALA A 127 10.94 -5.93 0.90
CA ALA A 127 12.08 -6.30 0.07
C ALA A 127 12.93 -5.10 -0.37
N HIS A 128 12.29 -3.98 -0.74
CA HIS A 128 12.97 -2.75 -1.13
C HIS A 128 13.77 -2.15 0.02
N VAL A 129 13.18 -2.08 1.22
CA VAL A 129 13.89 -1.64 2.42
C VAL A 129 15.12 -2.50 2.69
N GLY A 130 14.97 -3.83 2.63
CA GLY A 130 16.08 -4.77 2.83
C GLY A 130 17.23 -4.60 1.83
N SER A 131 16.98 -3.96 0.67
CA SER A 131 18.02 -3.68 -0.34
C SER A 131 18.91 -2.47 -0.02
N GLY A 132 18.59 -1.70 1.03
CA GLY A 132 19.35 -0.50 1.44
C GLY A 132 19.19 0.72 0.52
N ARG A 133 18.22 0.69 -0.41
CA ARG A 133 17.89 1.83 -1.27
C ARG A 133 16.84 2.71 -0.60
N ASP A 134 17.15 3.99 -0.38
CA ASP A 134 16.15 4.96 0.07
C ASP A 134 15.72 5.87 -1.08
N GLN A 135 14.84 5.36 -1.95
CA GLN A 135 14.26 6.07 -3.10
C GLN A 135 12.73 6.16 -2.98
N ARG A 136 12.22 6.14 -1.74
CA ARG A 136 10.77 6.07 -1.46
C ARG A 136 9.98 7.19 -2.13
N ARG A 137 10.53 8.42 -2.15
CA ARG A 137 9.87 9.61 -2.71
C ARG A 137 9.70 9.48 -4.22
N GLU A 138 10.77 9.14 -4.91
CA GLU A 138 10.80 9.05 -6.37
C GLU A 138 9.93 7.86 -6.82
N LEU A 139 10.06 6.73 -6.11
CA LEU A 139 9.32 5.51 -6.39
C LEU A 139 7.82 5.67 -6.18
N THR A 140 7.41 6.35 -5.10
CA THR A 140 5.98 6.52 -4.83
C THR A 140 5.29 7.38 -5.88
N VAL A 141 5.94 8.44 -6.36
CA VAL A 141 5.39 9.31 -7.42
C VAL A 141 5.23 8.50 -8.70
N LEU A 142 6.23 7.69 -9.05
CA LEU A 142 6.19 6.80 -10.20
C LEU A 142 5.03 5.80 -10.12
N LEU A 143 4.93 5.04 -9.03
CA LEU A 143 3.91 4.01 -8.84
C LEU A 143 2.49 4.59 -8.78
N CYS A 144 2.30 5.71 -8.07
CA CYS A 144 1.01 6.41 -8.03
C CYS A 144 0.60 6.89 -9.42
N SER A 145 1.54 7.39 -10.23
CA SER A 145 1.25 7.83 -11.60
C SER A 145 0.89 6.65 -12.52
N VAL A 146 1.54 5.49 -12.36
CA VAL A 146 1.17 4.25 -13.06
C VAL A 146 -0.27 3.85 -12.71
N LEU A 147 -0.62 3.83 -11.42
CA LEU A 147 -1.97 3.51 -10.94
C LEU A 147 -3.02 4.45 -11.54
N MET A 148 -2.80 5.77 -11.50
CA MET A 148 -3.77 6.74 -12.01
C MET A 148 -3.95 6.65 -13.53
N ARG A 149 -2.86 6.51 -14.30
CA ARG A 149 -2.94 6.33 -15.76
C ARG A 149 -3.63 5.03 -16.15
N ALA A 150 -3.33 3.94 -15.44
CA ALA A 150 -4.00 2.66 -15.65
C ALA A 150 -5.49 2.72 -15.26
N ALA A 151 -5.87 3.62 -14.35
CA ALA A 151 -7.25 3.94 -14.01
C ALA A 151 -7.91 4.94 -14.98
N GLY A 152 -7.35 5.13 -16.18
CA GLY A 152 -7.90 6.00 -17.22
C GLY A 152 -7.85 7.50 -16.92
N GLN A 153 -7.12 7.94 -15.88
CA GLN A 153 -7.12 9.35 -15.47
C GLN A 153 -6.19 10.18 -16.34
N ASP A 154 -6.76 11.20 -16.99
CA ASP A 154 -5.98 12.15 -17.78
C ASP A 154 -5.05 13.03 -16.92
N TRP A 155 -4.27 13.89 -17.57
CA TRP A 155 -3.31 14.76 -16.87
C TRP A 155 -3.97 15.65 -15.81
N TYR A 156 -5.08 16.29 -16.11
CA TYR A 156 -5.76 17.20 -15.18
C TYR A 156 -6.55 16.45 -14.11
N GLU A 157 -7.09 15.28 -14.43
CA GLU A 157 -7.71 14.39 -13.46
C GLU A 157 -6.70 13.88 -12.43
N GLN A 158 -5.48 13.56 -12.85
CA GLN A 158 -4.37 13.29 -11.94
C GLN A 158 -4.07 14.50 -11.04
N GLY A 159 -4.11 15.72 -11.58
CA GLY A 159 -3.98 16.95 -10.81
C GLY A 159 -5.02 17.08 -9.71
N ASP A 160 -6.29 16.79 -10.00
CA ASP A 160 -7.35 16.79 -8.98
C ASP A 160 -7.13 15.70 -7.92
N ILE A 161 -6.61 14.53 -8.29
CA ILE A 161 -6.24 13.51 -7.30
C ILE A 161 -5.14 14.03 -6.37
N TRP A 162 -4.08 14.64 -6.93
CA TRP A 162 -3.01 15.25 -6.13
C TRP A 162 -3.51 16.39 -5.26
N ALA A 163 -4.42 17.23 -5.74
CA ALA A 163 -5.07 18.27 -4.96
C ALA A 163 -5.82 17.69 -3.75
N ARG A 164 -6.62 16.62 -3.95
CA ARG A 164 -7.30 15.93 -2.84
C ARG A 164 -6.33 15.28 -1.86
N VAL A 165 -5.18 14.77 -2.33
CA VAL A 165 -4.14 14.27 -1.43
C VAL A 165 -3.54 15.43 -0.61
N ALA A 166 -3.28 16.58 -1.24
CA ALA A 166 -2.77 17.78 -0.56
C ALA A 166 -3.77 18.34 0.46
N GLU A 167 -5.07 18.30 0.19
CA GLU A 167 -6.13 18.63 1.17
C GLU A 167 -6.10 17.71 2.40
N ASN A 168 -5.80 16.42 2.20
CA ASN A 168 -5.64 15.44 3.27
C ASN A 168 -4.27 15.52 3.96
N ARG A 169 -3.32 16.25 3.37
CA ARG A 169 -1.93 16.42 3.82
C ARG A 169 -1.55 17.90 3.74
N PRO A 170 -2.21 18.78 4.51
CA PRO A 170 -1.89 20.20 4.48
C PRO A 170 -0.41 20.43 4.79
N LEU A 171 0.17 21.40 4.09
CA LEU A 171 1.50 21.89 4.40
C LEU A 171 1.50 22.59 5.76
N SER A 172 2.58 22.41 6.53
CA SER A 172 2.81 23.26 7.69
C SER A 172 3.02 24.71 7.21
N PRO A 173 2.44 25.73 7.88
CA PRO A 173 2.68 27.13 7.57
C PRO A 173 4.17 27.53 7.60
N GLU A 174 4.99 26.76 8.29
CA GLU A 174 6.45 26.98 8.40
C GLU A 174 7.23 26.44 7.19
N THR A 175 6.57 25.73 6.28
CA THR A 175 7.25 25.13 5.11
C THR A 175 7.56 26.22 4.08
N PRO A 176 8.83 26.41 3.69
CA PRO A 176 9.18 27.40 2.68
C PRO A 176 8.51 27.07 1.33
N PRO A 177 7.82 28.03 0.68
CA PRO A 177 7.13 27.81 -0.60
C PRO A 177 8.06 27.27 -1.70
N ASP A 178 9.33 27.66 -1.70
CA ASP A 178 10.29 27.26 -2.73
C ASP A 178 10.67 25.78 -2.67
N ARG A 179 10.40 25.08 -1.56
CA ARG A 179 10.67 23.64 -1.45
C ARG A 179 9.81 22.81 -2.41
N ALA A 180 8.55 23.21 -2.62
CA ALA A 180 7.65 22.51 -3.54
C ALA A 180 8.11 22.73 -4.99
N ARG A 181 8.38 23.99 -5.35
CA ARG A 181 8.86 24.41 -6.68
C ARG A 181 10.15 23.71 -7.11
N ALA A 182 11.08 23.53 -6.17
CA ALA A 182 12.35 22.87 -6.46
C ALA A 182 12.18 21.40 -6.92
N LEU A 183 11.05 20.75 -6.59
CA LEU A 183 10.78 19.37 -6.97
C LEU A 183 10.08 19.25 -8.34
N GLU A 184 9.52 20.33 -8.88
CA GLU A 184 8.65 20.28 -10.06
C GLU A 184 9.27 19.58 -11.28
N PRO A 185 10.53 19.85 -11.71
CA PRO A 185 11.07 19.20 -12.89
C PRO A 185 11.24 17.69 -12.71
N GLY A 186 11.62 17.26 -11.50
CA GLY A 186 11.76 15.85 -11.14
C GLY A 186 10.40 15.15 -11.08
N LEU A 187 9.41 15.78 -10.45
CA LEU A 187 8.04 15.26 -10.36
C LEU A 187 7.41 15.16 -11.73
N ARG A 188 7.48 16.19 -12.58
CA ARG A 188 6.95 16.14 -13.94
C ARG A 188 7.52 14.95 -14.72
N ARG A 189 8.83 14.68 -14.60
CA ARG A 189 9.44 13.51 -15.22
C ARG A 189 8.88 12.19 -14.67
N LEU A 190 8.82 12.04 -13.36
CA LEU A 190 8.31 10.82 -12.71
C LEU A 190 6.81 10.58 -13.00
N MET A 191 6.04 11.65 -13.12
CA MET A 191 4.60 11.60 -13.40
C MET A 191 4.29 11.29 -14.86
N THR A 192 5.23 11.51 -15.78
CA THR A 192 5.01 11.32 -17.23
C THR A 192 5.78 10.13 -17.80
N VAL A 193 6.81 9.63 -17.13
CA VAL A 193 7.57 8.48 -17.61
C VAL A 193 6.68 7.24 -17.66
N ASP A 194 6.76 6.52 -18.78
CA ASP A 194 6.12 5.22 -18.91
C ASP A 194 6.92 4.16 -18.16
N ALA A 195 6.34 3.66 -17.07
CA ALA A 195 6.86 2.55 -16.29
C ALA A 195 5.84 1.39 -16.23
N GLY A 196 4.88 1.34 -17.17
CA GLY A 196 3.99 0.18 -17.30
C GLY A 196 4.76 -1.07 -17.75
N PRO A 197 4.22 -2.29 -17.59
CA PRO A 197 4.87 -3.56 -17.92
C PRO A 197 5.38 -3.68 -19.36
N SER A 198 4.80 -2.93 -20.30
CA SER A 198 5.24 -2.87 -21.70
C SER A 198 6.42 -1.93 -21.94
N SER A 199 6.79 -1.10 -20.96
CA SER A 199 7.87 -0.14 -21.10
C SER A 199 9.23 -0.84 -21.15
N PRO A 200 10.13 -0.46 -22.07
CA PRO A 200 11.50 -0.99 -22.08
C PRO A 200 12.27 -0.60 -20.81
N LEU A 201 11.81 0.41 -20.06
CA LEU A 201 12.43 0.80 -18.80
C LEU A 201 12.24 -0.26 -17.71
N VAL A 202 11.15 -1.02 -17.72
CA VAL A 202 10.89 -2.10 -16.73
C VAL A 202 11.16 -3.50 -17.28
N GLY A 203 11.58 -3.61 -18.55
CA GLY A 203 12.05 -4.88 -19.12
C GLY A 203 13.32 -5.41 -18.43
N PRO A 204 13.77 -6.64 -18.74
CA PRO A 204 14.89 -7.30 -18.06
C PRO A 204 16.18 -6.48 -17.98
N ASP A 205 16.51 -5.75 -19.05
CA ASP A 205 17.71 -4.90 -19.13
C ASP A 205 17.41 -3.41 -18.86
N GLY A 206 16.18 -3.11 -18.43
CA GLY A 206 15.70 -1.76 -18.21
C GLY A 206 16.21 -1.15 -16.90
N LYS A 207 16.33 0.19 -16.86
CA LYS A 207 16.78 0.92 -15.66
C LYS A 207 15.84 0.78 -14.45
N LEU A 208 14.59 0.40 -14.69
CA LEU A 208 13.53 0.17 -13.72
C LEU A 208 13.15 -1.33 -13.60
N ALA A 209 13.99 -2.26 -14.11
CA ALA A 209 13.74 -3.70 -14.01
C ALA A 209 13.45 -4.16 -12.57
N HIS A 210 14.15 -3.58 -11.60
CA HIS A 210 13.99 -3.90 -10.17
C HIS A 210 12.62 -3.56 -9.57
N VAL A 211 11.80 -2.74 -10.25
CA VAL A 211 10.43 -2.38 -9.82
C VAL A 211 9.37 -2.87 -10.80
N ALA A 212 9.71 -3.75 -11.76
CA ALA A 212 8.80 -4.18 -12.81
C ALA A 212 7.52 -4.86 -12.26
N THR A 213 7.68 -5.80 -11.34
CA THR A 213 6.57 -6.52 -10.69
C THR A 213 5.76 -5.60 -9.78
N TRP A 214 6.43 -4.65 -9.12
CA TRP A 214 5.78 -3.66 -8.28
C TRP A 214 4.91 -2.70 -9.11
N SER A 215 5.45 -2.20 -10.22
CA SER A 215 4.72 -1.36 -11.16
C SER A 215 3.53 -2.09 -11.79
N THR A 216 3.72 -3.38 -12.13
CA THR A 216 2.64 -4.26 -12.62
C THR A 216 1.48 -4.33 -11.62
N ALA A 217 1.75 -4.47 -10.32
CA ALA A 217 0.71 -4.50 -9.30
C ALA A 217 -0.12 -3.20 -9.27
N PHE A 218 0.51 -2.04 -9.39
CA PHE A 218 -0.17 -0.74 -9.45
C PHE A 218 -0.98 -0.58 -10.74
N GLN A 219 -0.45 -1.00 -11.88
CA GLN A 219 -1.18 -0.98 -13.15
C GLN A 219 -2.41 -1.89 -13.12
N THR A 220 -2.27 -3.13 -12.63
CA THR A 220 -3.39 -4.07 -12.52
C THR A 220 -4.49 -3.51 -11.63
N ALA A 221 -4.12 -2.91 -10.48
CA ALA A 221 -5.09 -2.28 -9.61
C ALA A 221 -5.80 -1.08 -10.28
N GLY A 222 -5.06 -0.25 -11.02
CA GLY A 222 -5.64 0.88 -11.75
C GLY A 222 -6.64 0.43 -12.80
N THR A 223 -6.26 -0.57 -13.60
CA THR A 223 -7.12 -1.17 -14.63
C THR A 223 -8.41 -1.73 -14.02
N ALA A 224 -8.30 -2.48 -12.92
CA ALA A 224 -9.47 -3.03 -12.23
C ALA A 224 -10.40 -1.94 -11.65
N LEU A 225 -9.84 -0.81 -11.18
CA LEU A 225 -10.63 0.32 -10.70
C LEU A 225 -11.33 1.07 -11.83
N ASP A 226 -10.72 1.18 -13.01
CA ASP A 226 -11.36 1.73 -14.21
C ASP A 226 -12.52 0.83 -14.69
N GLU A 227 -12.31 -0.49 -14.73
CA GLU A 227 -13.37 -1.45 -15.03
C GLU A 227 -14.55 -1.35 -14.05
N LEU A 228 -14.28 -1.16 -12.76
CA LEU A 228 -15.32 -0.94 -11.75
C LEU A 228 -16.05 0.40 -11.96
N ALA A 229 -15.32 1.45 -12.32
CA ALA A 229 -15.89 2.78 -12.57
C ALA A 229 -16.77 2.79 -13.82
N SER A 230 -16.27 2.25 -14.93
CA SER A 230 -16.94 2.24 -16.24
C SER A 230 -18.27 1.48 -16.23
N ARG A 231 -18.39 0.45 -15.40
CA ARG A 231 -19.64 -0.31 -15.22
C ARG A 231 -20.50 0.18 -14.05
N GLY A 232 -20.15 1.29 -13.39
CA GLY A 232 -20.94 1.89 -12.32
C GLY A 232 -20.94 1.13 -10.98
N ALA A 233 -19.93 0.30 -10.72
CA ALA A 233 -19.85 -0.52 -9.50
C ALA A 233 -19.25 0.23 -8.29
N LEU A 234 -18.64 1.40 -8.51
CA LEU A 234 -18.07 2.22 -7.43
C LEU A 234 -19.15 3.00 -6.68
N ARG A 235 -19.06 2.99 -5.34
CA ARG A 235 -19.90 3.80 -4.44
C ARG A 235 -19.37 5.20 -4.19
N ARG A 236 -18.20 5.53 -4.72
CA ARG A 236 -17.56 6.86 -4.67
C ARG A 236 -16.90 7.15 -6.01
N GLY A 237 -16.70 8.43 -6.33
CA GLY A 237 -15.97 8.81 -7.54
C GLY A 237 -14.55 8.23 -7.55
N LEU A 238 -14.11 7.75 -8.72
CA LEU A 238 -12.82 7.09 -8.92
C LEU A 238 -11.65 7.93 -8.40
N ARG A 239 -11.63 9.24 -8.67
CA ARG A 239 -10.61 10.16 -8.14
C ARG A 239 -10.52 10.16 -6.61
N SER A 240 -11.66 10.12 -5.90
CA SER A 240 -11.68 9.99 -4.44
C SER A 240 -11.14 8.64 -3.97
N VAL A 241 -11.44 7.56 -4.69
CA VAL A 241 -10.92 6.22 -4.38
C VAL A 241 -9.39 6.20 -4.55
N LEU A 242 -8.89 6.71 -5.68
CA LEU A 242 -7.46 6.81 -5.98
C LEU A 242 -6.71 7.66 -4.95
N THR A 243 -7.28 8.77 -4.48
CA THR A 243 -6.72 9.56 -3.36
C THR A 243 -6.46 8.67 -2.12
N HIS A 244 -7.38 7.77 -1.78
CA HIS A 244 -7.21 6.88 -0.63
C HIS A 244 -6.14 5.80 -0.88
N HIS A 245 -6.00 5.31 -2.12
CA HIS A 245 -4.89 4.42 -2.47
C HIS A 245 -3.53 5.10 -2.27
N VAL A 246 -3.36 6.35 -2.71
CA VAL A 246 -2.12 7.12 -2.50
C VAL A 246 -1.82 7.26 -1.00
N ILE A 247 -2.82 7.71 -0.23
CA ILE A 247 -2.66 7.92 1.22
C ILE A 247 -2.31 6.62 1.96
N PHE A 248 -3.00 5.52 1.65
CA PHE A 248 -2.70 4.24 2.29
C PHE A 248 -1.35 3.69 1.85
N HIS A 249 -0.96 3.86 0.58
CA HIS A 249 0.38 3.51 0.12
C HIS A 249 1.46 4.30 0.89
N TRP A 250 1.33 5.61 1.05
CA TRP A 250 2.30 6.43 1.79
C TRP A 250 2.41 6.07 3.27
N ASN A 251 1.27 5.82 3.93
CA ASN A 251 1.26 5.37 5.33
C ASN A 251 1.98 4.01 5.49
N ARG A 252 1.92 3.13 4.49
CA ARG A 252 2.59 1.82 4.51
C ARG A 252 4.06 1.89 4.13
N LEU A 253 4.40 2.77 3.19
CA LEU A 253 5.77 3.06 2.77
C LEU A 253 6.60 3.67 3.90
N GLY A 254 5.94 4.29 4.89
CA GLY A 254 6.59 5.03 5.97
C GLY A 254 7.10 6.40 5.51
N LEU A 255 6.47 7.00 4.50
CA LEU A 255 6.84 8.33 4.04
C LEU A 255 6.49 9.36 5.12
N PRO A 256 7.43 10.20 5.60
CA PRO A 256 7.15 11.20 6.62
C PRO A 256 6.04 12.16 6.20
N TYR A 257 5.22 12.62 7.16
CA TYR A 257 4.03 13.42 6.86
C TYR A 257 4.36 14.73 6.15
N ASP A 258 5.42 15.42 6.56
CA ASP A 258 5.92 16.64 5.93
C ASP A 258 6.31 16.40 4.46
N ILE A 259 6.94 15.27 4.17
CA ILE A 259 7.27 14.85 2.81
C ILE A 259 6.01 14.52 2.01
N GLN A 260 5.02 13.85 2.60
CA GLN A 260 3.71 13.63 1.97
C GLN A 260 3.06 14.96 1.56
N SER A 261 3.03 15.93 2.47
CA SER A 261 2.47 17.27 2.20
C SER A 261 3.22 17.99 1.07
N ILE A 262 4.55 18.01 1.11
CA ILE A 262 5.39 18.67 0.09
C ILE A 262 5.21 18.01 -1.28
N VAL A 263 5.26 16.68 -1.35
CA VAL A 263 5.11 15.95 -2.62
C VAL A 263 3.72 16.13 -3.21
N ALA A 264 2.67 16.03 -2.40
CA ALA A 264 1.29 16.22 -2.85
C ALA A 264 1.09 17.63 -3.43
N ARG A 265 1.57 18.64 -2.71
CA ARG A 265 1.47 20.04 -3.14
C ARG A 265 2.26 20.31 -4.42
N ALA A 266 3.50 19.85 -4.50
CA ALA A 266 4.32 20.05 -5.68
C ALA A 266 3.76 19.29 -6.90
N ALA A 267 3.20 18.09 -6.71
CA ALA A 267 2.55 17.34 -7.79
C ALA A 267 1.26 18.03 -8.27
N GLN A 268 0.49 18.63 -7.36
CA GLN A 268 -0.64 19.50 -7.70
C GLN A 268 -0.17 20.70 -8.53
N GLU A 269 0.83 21.45 -8.07
CA GLU A 269 1.40 22.62 -8.77
C GLU A 269 1.92 22.26 -10.17
N VAL A 270 2.60 21.11 -10.32
CA VAL A 270 3.08 20.61 -11.63
C VAL A 270 1.93 20.45 -12.65
N VAL A 271 0.74 20.07 -12.21
CA VAL A 271 -0.39 19.79 -13.09
C VAL A 271 -1.28 21.01 -13.28
N LEU A 272 -1.65 21.67 -12.18
CA LEU A 272 -2.68 22.72 -12.14
C LEU A 272 -2.09 24.14 -12.19
N GLY A 273 -0.81 24.31 -11.84
CA GLY A 273 -0.19 25.64 -11.71
C GLY A 273 -0.64 26.43 -10.48
N ASP A 274 -1.43 25.81 -9.60
CA ASP A 274 -2.07 26.41 -8.42
C ASP A 274 -1.34 26.10 -7.14
#